data_AF-A0A1C3P6Z6-F1
#
_entry.id   AF-A0A1C3P6Z6-F1
#
_cell.length_a   1.000
_cell.length_b   1.000
_cell.length_c   1.000
_cell.angle_alpha   90.00
_cell.angle_beta   90.00
_cell.angle_gamma   90.00
#
_symmetry.space_group_name_H-M   'P 1'
#
loop_
_entity.id
_entity.type
_entity.pdbx_description
1 polymer ?
#
loop_
_entity_poly.entity_id
_entity_poly.type
_entity_poly.pdbx_seq_one_letter_code
_entity_poly.pdbx_strand_id
1 'polypeptide(L)'
;MKPSKEAIATWCQEYVANLLEMPVEAVDPDADFDRLGIDSALAVSLLIEVEERYGVDLAPEALFENPSINAVAAYLHAQSQRHVA
;
A
#
# COMPACT_ATOMS: atom_id res chain seq x y z
N MET A 1 -5.00 -16.75 7.35
CA MET A 1 -6.27 -16.00 7.15
C MET A 1 -5.96 -14.90 6.16
N LYS A 2 -6.72 -14.76 5.07
CA LYS A 2 -6.43 -13.70 4.08
C LYS A 2 -6.74 -12.33 4.70
N PRO A 3 -5.84 -11.33 4.60
CA PRO A 3 -6.07 -10.01 5.19
C PRO A 3 -7.27 -9.33 4.52
N SER A 4 -8.07 -8.56 5.28
CA SER A 4 -9.11 -7.72 4.69
C SER A 4 -8.49 -6.50 4.01
N LYS A 5 -9.19 -5.91 3.03
CA LYS A 5 -8.77 -4.63 2.42
C LYS A 5 -8.48 -3.57 3.49
N GLU A 6 -9.35 -3.46 4.49
CA GLU A 6 -9.20 -2.48 5.57
C GLU A 6 -7.92 -2.71 6.37
N ALA A 7 -7.59 -3.96 6.71
CA ALA A 7 -6.35 -4.28 7.42
C ALA A 7 -5.10 -3.94 6.59
N ILE A 8 -5.16 -4.12 5.26
CA ILE A 8 -4.07 -3.73 4.36
C ILE A 8 -3.95 -2.21 4.30
N ALA A 9 -5.06 -1.50 4.14
CA ALA A 9 -5.08 -0.04 4.09
C ALA A 9 -4.53 0.59 5.38
N THR A 10 -4.98 0.11 6.54
CA THR A 10 -4.48 0.56 7.85
C THR A 10 -2.97 0.35 7.97
N TRP A 11 -2.48 -0.83 7.62
CA TRP A 11 -1.05 -1.11 7.70
C TRP A 11 -0.24 -0.24 6.73
N CYS A 12 -0.70 -0.06 5.48
CA CYS A 12 -0.06 0.83 4.51
C CYS A 12 -0.03 2.27 5.02
N GLN A 13 -1.12 2.75 5.62
CA GLN A 13 -1.22 4.09 6.20
C GLN A 13 -0.23 4.27 7.36
N GLU A 14 -0.15 3.30 8.27
CA GLU A 14 0.83 3.29 9.36
C GLU A 14 2.27 3.30 8.83
N TYR A 15 2.56 2.48 7.82
CA TYR A 15 3.88 2.40 7.21
C TYR A 15 4.29 3.72 6.55
N VAL A 16 3.40 4.31 5.75
CA VAL A 16 3.62 5.61 5.11
C VAL A 16 3.79 6.72 6.14
N ALA A 17 2.96 6.75 7.19
CA ALA A 17 3.07 7.73 8.26
C ALA A 17 4.43 7.67 8.96
N ASN A 18 4.93 6.46 9.23
CA ASN A 18 6.25 6.25 9.80
C ASN A 18 7.38 6.71 8.84
N LEU A 19 7.27 6.42 7.55
CA LEU A 19 8.24 6.87 6.54
C LEU A 19 8.30 8.39 6.40
N LEU A 20 7.15 9.05 6.49
CA LEU A 20 7.01 10.51 6.38
C LEU A 20 7.18 11.23 7.73
N GLU A 21 7.50 10.48 8.80
CA GLU A 21 7.66 10.99 10.17
C GLU A 21 6.46 11.86 10.64
N MET A 22 5.24 11.41 10.33
CA MET A 22 4.01 12.13 10.66
C MET A 22 2.96 11.24 11.36
N PRO A 23 1.94 11.82 12.01
CA PRO A 23 0.85 11.05 12.58
C PRO A 23 0.06 10.28 11.53
N VAL A 24 -0.39 9.07 11.85
CA VAL A 24 -1.20 8.21 10.95
C VAL A 24 -2.47 8.93 10.51
N GLU A 25 -3.08 9.71 11.41
CA GLU A 25 -4.30 10.48 11.17
C GLU A 25 -4.09 11.65 10.19
N ALA A 26 -2.83 12.06 9.95
CA ALA A 26 -2.49 13.08 8.97
C ALA A 26 -2.33 12.51 7.55
N VAL A 27 -2.19 11.18 7.42
CA VAL A 27 -2.11 10.50 6.14
C VAL A 27 -3.52 10.21 5.64
N ASP A 28 -3.96 10.92 4.62
CA ASP A 28 -5.22 10.65 3.93
C ASP A 28 -5.07 9.41 3.02
N PRO A 29 -5.78 8.30 3.29
CA PRO A 29 -5.65 7.08 2.51
C PRO A 29 -6.22 7.17 1.08
N ASP A 30 -7.01 8.21 0.79
CA ASP A 30 -7.55 8.49 -0.54
C ASP A 30 -6.74 9.55 -1.30
N ALA A 31 -5.77 10.19 -0.65
CA ALA A 31 -4.88 11.14 -1.31
C ALA A 31 -3.89 10.45 -2.24
N ASP A 32 -3.57 11.14 -3.34
CA ASP A 32 -2.51 10.70 -4.24
C ASP A 32 -1.15 10.69 -3.54
N PHE A 33 -0.33 9.68 -3.81
CA PHE A 33 1.02 9.54 -3.30
C PHE A 33 1.88 10.78 -3.54
N ASP A 34 1.79 11.39 -4.74
CA ASP A 34 2.46 12.66 -5.04
C ASP A 34 2.03 13.80 -4.10
N ARG A 35 0.76 13.85 -3.70
CA ARG A 35 0.22 14.88 -2.80
C ARG A 35 0.64 14.65 -1.35
N LEU A 36 0.87 13.40 -0.97
CA LEU A 36 1.41 13.00 0.33
C LEU A 36 2.94 13.20 0.42
N GLY A 37 3.61 13.51 -0.69
CA GLY A 37 5.07 13.64 -0.73
C GLY A 37 5.79 12.29 -0.82
N ILE A 38 5.08 11.24 -1.24
CA ILE A 38 5.67 9.92 -1.50
C ILE A 38 6.29 9.95 -2.88
N ASP A 39 7.61 9.83 -2.93
CA ASP A 39 8.35 9.69 -4.19
C ASP A 39 8.40 8.22 -4.66
N SER A 40 8.95 8.01 -5.86
CA SER A 40 9.07 6.68 -6.43
C SER A 40 9.89 5.70 -5.58
N ALA A 41 10.85 6.18 -4.77
CA ALA A 41 11.64 5.30 -3.92
C ALA A 41 10.82 4.83 -2.71
N LEU A 42 10.09 5.74 -2.05
CA LEU A 42 9.17 5.38 -0.96
C LEU A 42 8.04 4.46 -1.43
N ALA A 43 7.52 4.70 -2.62
CA ALA A 43 6.52 3.85 -3.24
C ALA A 43 7.06 2.42 -3.46
N VAL A 44 8.28 2.28 -3.98
CA VAL A 44 8.94 0.97 -4.14
C VAL A 44 9.22 0.30 -2.80
N SER A 45 9.62 1.05 -1.76
CA SER A 45 9.79 0.50 -0.41
C SER A 45 8.49 -0.05 0.17
N LEU A 46 7.37 0.68 -0.01
CA LEU A 46 6.04 0.19 0.37
C LEU A 46 5.70 -1.11 -0.37
N LEU A 47 6.01 -1.20 -1.66
CA LEU A 47 5.77 -2.40 -2.47
C LEU A 47 6.47 -3.63 -1.88
N ILE A 48 7.77 -3.52 -1.62
CA ILE A 48 8.60 -4.63 -1.15
C ILE A 48 8.07 -5.15 0.20
N GLU A 49 7.79 -4.24 1.12
CA GLU A 49 7.28 -4.62 2.46
C GLU A 49 5.88 -5.26 2.38
N VAL A 50 5.04 -4.79 1.47
CA VAL A 50 3.73 -5.38 1.20
C VAL A 50 3.87 -6.80 0.64
N GLU A 51 4.75 -7.00 -0.34
CA GLU A 51 5.00 -8.29 -0.97
C GLU A 51 5.50 -9.31 0.06
N GLU A 52 6.48 -8.92 0.87
CA GLU A 52 7.02 -9.76 1.94
C GLU A 52 5.98 -10.06 3.02
N ARG A 53 5.16 -9.08 3.40
CA ARG A 53 4.14 -9.24 4.46
C ARG A 53 2.96 -10.11 4.03
N TYR A 54 2.49 -9.94 2.79
CA TYR A 54 1.25 -10.55 2.33
C TYR A 54 1.47 -11.71 1.36
N GLY A 55 2.72 -12.00 0.97
CA GLY A 55 3.08 -13.09 0.07
C GLY A 55 2.50 -12.90 -1.33
N VAL A 56 2.52 -11.66 -1.81
CA VAL A 56 2.04 -11.29 -3.15
C VAL A 56 3.23 -10.85 -4.01
N ASP A 57 3.06 -10.91 -5.32
CA ASP A 57 4.03 -10.42 -6.31
C ASP A 57 3.34 -9.32 -7.11
N LEU A 58 3.84 -8.10 -6.98
CA LEU A 58 3.28 -6.89 -7.56
C LEU A 58 4.31 -6.20 -8.46
N ALA A 59 3.87 -5.90 -9.68
CA ALA A 59 4.63 -5.06 -10.57
C ALA A 59 4.61 -3.59 -10.07
N PRO A 60 5.73 -2.85 -10.13
CA PRO A 60 5.79 -1.43 -9.75
C PRO A 60 4.76 -0.56 -10.47
N GLU A 61 4.39 -0.94 -11.70
CA GLU A 61 3.33 -0.32 -12.50
C GLU A 61 2.00 -0.26 -11.75
N ALA A 62 1.72 -1.23 -10.88
CA ALA A 62 0.50 -1.26 -10.09
C ALA A 62 0.41 -0.07 -9.12
N LEU A 63 1.52 0.46 -8.61
CA LEU A 63 1.50 1.66 -7.76
C LEU A 63 1.19 2.92 -8.57
N PHE A 64 1.64 2.98 -9.83
CA PHE A 64 1.30 4.09 -10.73
C PHE A 64 -0.17 4.06 -11.16
N GLU A 65 -0.73 2.86 -11.37
CA GLU A 65 -2.17 2.69 -11.68
C GLU A 65 -3.07 2.88 -10.46
N ASN A 66 -2.53 2.74 -9.25
CA ASN A 66 -3.22 2.84 -7.98
C ASN A 66 -2.54 3.88 -7.08
N PRO A 67 -2.62 5.19 -7.39
CA PRO A 67 -1.81 6.22 -6.75
C PRO A 67 -2.25 6.58 -5.32
N SER A 68 -2.99 5.72 -4.60
CA SER A 68 -3.43 5.96 -3.22
C SER A 68 -3.39 4.70 -2.37
N ILE A 69 -3.34 4.86 -1.04
CA ILE A 69 -3.32 3.74 -0.09
C ILE A 69 -4.54 2.84 -0.29
N ASN A 70 -5.73 3.43 -0.44
CA ASN A 70 -6.96 2.68 -0.64
C ASN A 70 -7.00 1.92 -1.96
N ALA A 71 -6.40 2.47 -3.03
CA ALA A 71 -6.31 1.81 -4.32
C ALA A 71 -5.33 0.64 -4.26
N VAL A 72 -4.14 0.83 -3.68
CA VAL A 72 -3.15 -0.23 -3.43
C VAL A 72 -3.73 -1.34 -2.56
N ALA A 73 -4.42 -1.00 -1.47
CA ALA A 73 -5.05 -1.96 -0.60
C ALA A 73 -6.15 -2.78 -1.31
N ALA A 74 -6.93 -2.15 -2.20
CA ALA A 74 -7.92 -2.86 -3.00
C ALA A 74 -7.27 -3.82 -3.99
N TYR A 75 -6.19 -3.38 -4.67
CA TYR A 75 -5.42 -4.20 -5.59
C TYR A 75 -4.79 -5.41 -4.87
N LEU A 76 -4.15 -5.18 -3.73
CA LEU A 76 -3.55 -6.22 -2.89
C LEU A 76 -4.57 -7.22 -2.37
N HIS A 77 -5.71 -6.74 -1.91
CA HIS A 77 -6.80 -7.60 -1.50
C HIS A 77 -7.21 -8.51 -2.67
N ALA A 78 -7.40 -7.96 -3.87
CA ALA A 78 -7.72 -8.77 -5.05
C ALA A 78 -6.63 -9.81 -5.39
N GLN A 79 -5.34 -9.44 -5.32
CA GLN A 79 -4.24 -10.37 -5.63
C GLN A 79 -4.09 -11.49 -4.58
N SER A 80 -4.22 -11.18 -3.30
CA SER A 80 -4.21 -12.18 -2.22
C SER A 80 -5.38 -13.16 -2.30
N GLN A 81 -6.49 -12.77 -2.94
CA GLN A 81 -7.59 -13.69 -3.25
C GLN A 81 -7.26 -14.62 -4.42
N ARG A 82 -6.52 -14.13 -5.42
CA ARG A 82 -6.16 -14.85 -6.66
C ARG A 82 -5.02 -15.85 -6.48
N HIS A 83 -4.15 -15.64 -5.50
CA HIS A 83 -3.20 -16.67 -5.06
C HIS A 83 -3.95 -17.78 -4.32
N VAL A 84 -4.45 -18.74 -5.10
CA VAL A 84 -4.79 -20.10 -4.67
C VAL A 84 -3.58 -20.94 -5.03
N ALA A 85 -2.79 -21.31 -4.03
CA ALA A 85 -1.98 -22.53 -4.13
C ALA A 85 -2.91 -23.74 -4.08
#